data_AF-A0A949HUH6-F1
#
_entry.id   AF-A0A949HUH6-F1
#
_cell.length_a   1.000
_cell.length_b   1.000
_cell.length_c   1.000
_cell.angle_alpha   90.00
_cell.angle_beta   90.00
_cell.angle_gamma   90.00
#
_symmetry.space_group_name_H-M   'P 1'
#
loop_
_entity.id
_entity.type
_entity.pdbx_description
1 polymer ?
#
loop_
_entity_poly.entity_id
_entity_poly.type
_entity_poly.pdbx_seq_one_letter_code
_entity_poly.pdbx_strand_id
1 'polypeptide(L)'
;KTLPVAAADGMATNAPPAAPVEDKFQLLRDLRAWATRDPQAALAAALKLPAGDERNQGLEAVCFGLAQNDPADAVKLAQKLNLNANSDGAMQNLMQQWASADASSALTWTLAQPAGDERDALVDRVAFIMSQTDPSDAANVVINDMPPGSAQDQAVMSVLHQWALQDVIGAADWVATFPPGSLRDRALSELEDIEHYQQAMQAAH
;
A
#
# COMPACT_ATOMS: atom_id res chain seq x y z
N LYS A 1 -47.84 -10.43 36.32
CA LYS A 1 -48.11 -11.02 34.98
C LYS A 1 -47.19 -10.34 33.99
N THR A 2 -46.08 -10.99 33.70
CA THR A 2 -44.92 -10.52 32.94
C THR A 2 -45.15 -10.72 31.45
N LEU A 3 -44.76 -9.74 30.65
CA LEU A 3 -44.75 -9.76 29.19
C LEU A 3 -43.64 -10.72 28.69
N PRO A 4 -43.82 -11.38 27.54
CA PRO A 4 -42.78 -12.23 26.97
C PRO A 4 -41.70 -11.38 26.29
N VAL A 5 -40.45 -11.71 26.58
CA VAL A 5 -39.25 -11.20 25.93
C VAL A 5 -39.24 -11.69 24.49
N ALA A 6 -39.22 -10.76 23.53
CA ALA A 6 -38.96 -11.06 22.13
C ALA A 6 -37.50 -11.51 22.00
N ALA A 7 -37.31 -12.78 21.63
CA ALA A 7 -36.02 -13.32 21.24
C ALA A 7 -35.56 -12.61 19.96
N ALA A 8 -34.39 -12.00 20.01
CA ALA A 8 -33.70 -11.47 18.85
C ALA A 8 -33.07 -12.64 18.08
N ASP A 9 -33.88 -13.32 17.26
CA ASP A 9 -33.39 -14.23 16.22
C ASP A 9 -33.01 -13.42 15.00
N GLY A 10 -31.71 -13.35 14.69
CA GLY A 10 -31.22 -12.61 13.53
C GLY A 10 -29.71 -12.40 13.43
N MET A 11 -28.87 -13.16 14.15
CA MET A 11 -27.45 -13.25 13.82
C MET A 11 -27.25 -14.42 12.87
N ALA A 12 -27.42 -14.16 11.57
CA ALA A 12 -27.01 -15.09 10.53
C ALA A 12 -25.51 -15.34 10.65
N THR A 13 -25.17 -16.50 11.20
CA THR A 13 -23.83 -17.05 11.33
C THR A 13 -23.24 -17.35 9.95
N ASN A 14 -22.69 -16.33 9.26
CA ASN A 14 -21.78 -16.54 8.13
C ASN A 14 -20.36 -16.78 8.68
N ALA A 15 -20.20 -17.80 9.51
CA ALA A 15 -18.89 -18.35 9.78
C ALA A 15 -18.32 -18.94 8.48
N PRO A 16 -17.00 -18.91 8.26
CA PRO A 16 -16.35 -19.64 7.18
C PRO A 16 -16.76 -21.10 7.32
N PRO A 17 -16.87 -21.84 6.20
CA PRO A 17 -17.35 -23.20 6.24
C PRO A 17 -16.59 -23.98 7.33
N ALA A 18 -17.34 -24.55 8.28
CA ALA A 18 -16.83 -25.43 9.34
C ALA A 18 -16.36 -26.79 8.80
N ALA A 19 -16.28 -26.92 7.46
CA ALA A 19 -15.71 -28.08 6.79
C ALA A 19 -14.17 -28.03 6.93
N PRO A 20 -13.49 -29.19 6.93
CA PRO A 20 -12.04 -29.20 6.79
C PRO A 20 -11.72 -28.47 5.48
N VAL A 21 -11.05 -27.33 5.59
CA VAL A 21 -10.66 -26.59 4.39
C VAL A 21 -9.49 -27.36 3.79
N GLU A 22 -9.79 -28.28 2.86
CA GLU A 22 -8.77 -29.08 2.18
C GLU A 22 -7.87 -28.21 1.28
N ASP A 23 -8.29 -26.98 0.99
CA ASP A 23 -7.57 -26.02 0.16
C ASP A 23 -7.37 -24.66 0.87
N LYS A 24 -6.13 -24.41 1.30
CA LYS A 24 -5.67 -23.14 1.89
C LYS A 24 -6.04 -21.91 1.06
N PHE A 25 -6.00 -21.98 -0.27
CA PHE A 25 -6.34 -20.83 -1.12
C PHE A 25 -7.81 -20.44 -0.98
N GLN A 26 -8.69 -21.42 -0.85
CA GLN A 26 -10.12 -21.19 -0.65
C GLN A 26 -10.39 -20.56 0.72
N LEU A 27 -9.70 -21.02 1.78
CA LEU A 27 -9.77 -20.39 3.11
C LEU A 27 -9.38 -18.91 3.07
N LEU A 28 -8.25 -18.57 2.45
CA LEU A 28 -7.77 -17.19 2.40
C LEU A 28 -8.75 -16.29 1.62
N ARG A 29 -9.30 -16.81 0.52
CA ARG A 29 -10.33 -16.10 -0.26
C ARG A 29 -11.58 -15.83 0.57
N ASP A 30 -12.03 -16.80 1.35
CA ASP A 30 -13.22 -16.68 2.19
C ASP A 30 -12.99 -15.72 3.36
N LEU A 31 -11.82 -15.77 4.01
CA LEU A 31 -11.44 -14.80 5.05
C LEU A 31 -11.43 -13.37 4.51
N ARG A 32 -10.86 -13.16 3.33
CA ARG A 32 -10.86 -11.84 2.68
C ARG A 32 -12.26 -11.37 2.36
N ALA A 33 -13.09 -12.23 1.76
CA ALA A 33 -14.46 -11.89 1.40
C ALA A 33 -15.37 -11.69 2.62
N TRP A 34 -15.07 -12.34 3.74
CA TRP A 34 -15.76 -12.13 4.99
C TRP A 34 -15.35 -10.81 5.64
N ALA A 35 -14.06 -10.48 5.61
CA ALA A 35 -13.55 -9.26 6.21
C ALA A 35 -14.06 -7.97 5.55
N THR A 36 -14.53 -8.02 4.29
CA THR A 36 -15.24 -6.87 3.67
C THR A 36 -16.61 -6.60 4.33
N ARG A 37 -17.19 -7.58 5.03
CA ARG A 37 -18.53 -7.46 5.65
C ARG A 37 -18.45 -7.39 7.17
N ASP A 38 -17.59 -8.22 7.76
CA ASP A 38 -17.38 -8.34 9.20
C ASP A 38 -15.89 -8.62 9.48
N PRO A 39 -15.05 -7.56 9.50
CA PRO A 39 -13.61 -7.69 9.72
C PRO A 39 -13.28 -8.23 11.11
N GLN A 40 -14.13 -8.00 12.11
CA GLN A 40 -13.88 -8.47 13.48
C GLN A 40 -14.07 -9.98 13.59
N ALA A 41 -15.14 -10.52 13.02
CA ALA A 41 -15.38 -11.94 13.05
C ALA A 41 -14.37 -12.71 12.16
N ALA A 42 -14.01 -12.13 11.00
CA ALA A 42 -12.96 -12.67 10.14
C ALA A 42 -11.59 -12.71 10.84
N LEU A 43 -11.22 -11.63 11.55
CA LEU A 43 -10.01 -11.59 12.38
C LEU A 43 -10.04 -12.67 13.46
N ALA A 44 -11.16 -12.82 14.16
CA ALA A 44 -11.31 -13.82 15.21
C ALA A 44 -11.17 -15.26 14.68
N ALA A 45 -11.56 -15.52 13.43
CA ALA A 45 -11.35 -16.81 12.80
C ALA A 45 -9.91 -17.00 12.32
N ALA A 46 -9.29 -15.99 11.70
CA ALA A 46 -7.88 -16.04 11.30
C ALA A 46 -6.96 -16.33 12.49
N LEU A 47 -7.24 -15.76 13.66
CA LEU A 47 -6.47 -16.01 14.89
C LEU A 47 -6.57 -17.45 15.42
N LYS A 48 -7.59 -18.22 15.01
CA LYS A 48 -7.74 -19.64 15.38
C LYS A 48 -6.92 -20.57 14.49
N LEU A 49 -6.38 -20.08 13.38
CA LEU A 49 -5.53 -20.88 12.49
C LEU A 49 -4.25 -21.33 13.21
N PRO A 50 -3.63 -22.45 12.78
CA PRO A 50 -2.33 -22.88 13.28
C PRO A 50 -1.31 -21.74 13.23
N ALA A 51 -0.53 -21.58 14.30
CA ALA A 51 0.49 -20.53 14.37
C ALA A 51 1.56 -20.73 13.28
N GLY A 52 2.16 -19.63 12.82
CA GLY A 52 3.09 -19.61 11.69
C GLY A 52 2.43 -19.02 10.44
N ASP A 53 2.94 -19.41 9.27
CA ASP A 53 2.60 -18.79 7.98
C ASP A 53 1.11 -18.84 7.64
N GLU A 54 0.41 -19.92 8.03
CA GLU A 54 -1.01 -20.06 7.75
C GLU A 54 -1.86 -19.00 8.46
N ARG A 55 -1.58 -18.76 9.75
CA ARG A 55 -2.21 -17.67 10.49
C ARG A 55 -1.82 -16.31 9.93
N ASN A 56 -0.55 -16.08 9.62
CA ASN A 56 -0.10 -14.78 9.09
C ASN A 56 -0.81 -14.45 7.77
N GLN A 57 -0.89 -15.41 6.85
CA GLN A 57 -1.60 -15.23 5.58
C GLN A 57 -3.11 -15.05 5.78
N GLY A 58 -3.71 -15.73 6.77
CA GLY A 58 -5.10 -15.48 7.15
C GLY A 58 -5.34 -14.06 7.67
N LEU A 59 -4.43 -13.56 8.51
CA LEU A 59 -4.47 -12.19 9.03
C LEU A 59 -4.27 -11.13 7.93
N GLU A 60 -3.37 -11.39 6.99
CA GLU A 60 -3.19 -10.58 5.79
C GLU A 60 -4.46 -10.54 4.94
N ALA A 61 -5.07 -11.70 4.68
CA ALA A 61 -6.31 -11.80 3.92
C ALA A 61 -7.43 -10.98 4.57
N VAL A 62 -7.52 -10.98 5.91
CA VAL A 62 -8.45 -10.12 6.66
C VAL A 62 -8.13 -8.64 6.44
N CYS A 63 -6.86 -8.22 6.56
CA CYS A 63 -6.48 -6.83 6.32
C CYS A 63 -6.79 -6.38 4.89
N PHE A 64 -6.53 -7.22 3.88
CA PHE A 64 -6.87 -6.95 2.48
C PHE A 64 -8.37 -6.99 2.18
N GLY A 65 -9.17 -7.63 3.02
CA GLY A 65 -10.62 -7.56 2.95
C GLY A 65 -11.12 -6.24 3.53
N LEU A 66 -10.63 -5.88 4.72
CA LEU A 66 -10.93 -4.61 5.38
C LEU A 66 -10.55 -3.40 4.50
N ALA A 67 -9.40 -3.45 3.84
CA ALA A 67 -8.89 -2.36 3.01
C ALA A 67 -9.80 -1.96 1.84
N GLN A 68 -10.71 -2.84 1.41
CA GLN A 68 -11.68 -2.53 0.36
C GLN A 68 -12.69 -1.46 0.78
N ASN A 69 -12.96 -1.33 2.08
CA ASN A 69 -13.91 -0.37 2.63
C ASN A 69 -13.24 0.67 3.53
N ASP A 70 -12.20 0.27 4.26
CA ASP A 70 -11.47 1.12 5.19
C ASP A 70 -9.96 0.80 5.13
N PRO A 71 -9.24 1.36 4.15
CA PRO A 71 -7.81 1.13 4.01
C PRO A 71 -6.98 1.74 5.16
N ALA A 72 -7.47 2.80 5.81
CA ALA A 72 -6.82 3.40 6.96
C ALA A 72 -6.82 2.44 8.17
N ASP A 73 -7.97 1.85 8.48
CA ASP A 73 -8.06 0.88 9.58
C ASP A 73 -7.39 -0.45 9.23
N ALA A 74 -7.35 -0.84 7.96
CA ALA A 74 -6.58 -2.00 7.51
C ALA A 74 -5.08 -1.86 7.77
N VAL A 75 -4.48 -0.70 7.46
CA VAL A 75 -3.06 -0.41 7.75
C VAL A 75 -2.80 -0.43 9.25
N LYS A 76 -3.65 0.25 10.06
CA LYS A 76 -3.51 0.25 11.52
C LYS A 76 -3.67 -1.16 12.12
N LEU A 77 -4.56 -1.99 11.57
CA LEU A 77 -4.73 -3.38 12.00
C LEU A 77 -3.49 -4.21 11.64
N ALA A 78 -2.98 -4.10 10.42
CA ALA A 78 -1.78 -4.79 9.99
C ALA A 78 -0.56 -4.43 10.87
N GLN A 79 -0.44 -3.16 11.26
CA GLN A 79 0.62 -2.71 12.17
C GLN A 79 0.47 -3.35 13.56
N LYS A 80 -0.74 -3.37 14.13
CA LYS A 80 -1.00 -4.01 15.43
C LYS A 80 -0.71 -5.52 15.42
N LEU A 81 -0.88 -6.16 14.26
CA LEU A 81 -0.60 -7.57 14.06
C LEU A 81 0.86 -7.85 13.72
N ASN A 82 1.71 -6.81 13.65
CA ASN A 82 3.11 -6.87 13.24
C ASN A 82 3.29 -7.52 11.86
N LEU A 83 2.37 -7.29 10.92
CA LEU A 83 2.47 -7.85 9.56
C LEU A 83 3.61 -7.20 8.75
N ASN A 84 4.07 -6.02 9.14
CA ASN A 84 5.29 -5.40 8.61
C ASN A 84 6.56 -6.23 8.87
N ALA A 85 6.63 -6.96 9.99
CA ALA A 85 7.77 -7.80 10.34
C ALA A 85 7.60 -9.27 9.91
N ASN A 86 6.34 -9.71 9.79
CA ASN A 86 5.98 -11.12 9.62
C ASN A 86 5.48 -11.46 8.21
N SER A 87 5.42 -10.48 7.31
CA SER A 87 4.92 -10.64 5.94
C SER A 87 5.75 -9.85 4.94
N ASP A 88 6.08 -10.50 3.83
CA ASP A 88 6.77 -9.88 2.72
C ASP A 88 5.80 -8.99 1.92
N GLY A 89 5.80 -7.69 2.19
CA GLY A 89 5.14 -6.71 1.31
C GLY A 89 3.69 -6.37 1.66
N ALA A 90 3.07 -7.00 2.67
CA ALA A 90 1.66 -6.76 2.99
C ALA A 90 1.38 -5.30 3.38
N MET A 91 2.25 -4.73 4.21
CA MET A 91 2.12 -3.33 4.66
C MET A 91 2.19 -2.36 3.47
N GLN A 92 3.14 -2.57 2.55
CA GLN A 92 3.30 -1.73 1.36
C GLN A 92 2.09 -1.82 0.42
N ASN A 93 1.48 -3.00 0.29
CA ASN A 93 0.25 -3.17 -0.51
C ASN A 93 -0.96 -2.49 0.14
N LEU A 94 -1.13 -2.63 1.46
CA LEU A 94 -2.19 -1.92 2.18
C LEU A 94 -2.01 -0.40 2.11
N MET A 95 -0.77 0.07 2.25
CA MET A 95 -0.44 1.48 2.09
C MET A 95 -0.74 1.98 0.67
N GLN A 96 -0.49 1.17 -0.35
CA GLN A 96 -0.90 1.51 -1.72
C GLN A 96 -2.40 1.74 -1.81
N GLN A 97 -3.20 0.81 -1.29
CA GLN A 97 -4.65 0.91 -1.34
C GLN A 97 -5.15 2.14 -0.59
N TRP A 98 -4.53 2.46 0.55
CA TRP A 98 -4.84 3.70 1.26
C TRP A 98 -4.46 4.93 0.45
N ALA A 99 -3.23 5.00 -0.07
CA ALA A 99 -2.79 6.14 -0.85
C ALA A 99 -3.62 6.35 -2.13
N SER A 100 -4.07 5.26 -2.76
CA SER A 100 -4.96 5.33 -3.92
C SER A 100 -6.35 5.87 -3.58
N ALA A 101 -6.82 5.67 -2.34
CA ALA A 101 -8.09 6.20 -1.87
C ALA A 101 -7.97 7.63 -1.31
N ASP A 102 -6.91 7.91 -0.56
CA ASP A 102 -6.63 9.19 0.09
C ASP A 102 -5.13 9.29 0.41
N ALA A 103 -4.35 9.78 -0.55
CA ALA A 103 -2.91 9.96 -0.42
C ALA A 103 -2.52 10.93 0.71
N SER A 104 -3.34 11.96 0.96
CA SER A 104 -3.03 12.99 1.98
C SER A 104 -3.10 12.40 3.38
N SER A 105 -4.17 11.66 3.68
CA SER A 105 -4.31 10.97 4.98
C SER A 105 -3.27 9.86 5.14
N ALA A 106 -2.98 9.10 4.07
CA ALA A 106 -1.97 8.06 4.08
C ALA A 106 -0.57 8.63 4.36
N LEU A 107 -0.20 9.74 3.71
CA LEU A 107 1.06 10.44 3.94
C LEU A 107 1.14 10.96 5.39
N THR A 108 0.09 11.64 5.86
CA THR A 108 0.03 12.17 7.23
C THR A 108 0.26 11.09 8.27
N TRP A 109 -0.37 9.92 8.10
CA TRP A 109 -0.17 8.79 9.01
C TRP A 109 1.25 8.22 8.91
N THR A 110 1.79 8.13 7.68
CA THR A 110 3.13 7.60 7.44
C THR A 110 4.21 8.48 8.07
N LEU A 111 4.12 9.80 7.92
CA LEU A 111 5.07 10.74 8.51
C LEU A 111 5.00 10.77 10.05
N ALA A 112 3.89 10.35 10.63
CA ALA A 112 3.75 10.19 12.08
C ALA A 112 4.42 8.91 12.63
N GLN A 113 4.85 7.99 11.77
CA GLN A 113 5.56 6.78 12.20
C GLN A 113 6.99 7.10 12.66
N PRO A 114 7.60 6.27 13.53
CA PRO A 114 9.00 6.43 13.90
C PRO A 114 9.91 6.45 12.68
N ALA A 115 10.92 7.33 12.71
CA ALA A 115 11.91 7.39 11.64
C ALA A 115 12.66 6.06 11.48
N GLY A 116 12.86 5.63 10.24
CA GLY A 116 13.58 4.40 9.90
C GLY A 116 13.14 3.84 8.55
N ASP A 117 13.82 2.77 8.13
CA ASP A 117 13.66 2.17 6.79
C ASP A 117 12.22 1.80 6.45
N GLU A 118 11.44 1.32 7.41
CA GLU A 118 10.04 0.97 7.19
C GLU A 118 9.20 2.21 6.86
N ARG A 119 9.35 3.29 7.62
CA ARG A 119 8.65 4.55 7.35
C ARG A 119 9.04 5.08 5.97
N ASP A 120 10.33 5.09 5.66
CA ASP A 120 10.85 5.63 4.41
C ASP A 120 10.35 4.81 3.20
N ALA A 121 10.25 3.49 3.32
CA ALA A 121 9.63 2.63 2.31
C ALA A 121 8.13 2.90 2.11
N LEU A 122 7.41 3.29 3.17
CA LEU A 122 6.00 3.69 3.06
C LEU A 122 5.86 5.08 2.45
N VAL A 123 6.74 6.03 2.76
CA VAL A 123 6.77 7.36 2.12
C VAL A 123 6.99 7.21 0.62
N ASP A 124 7.98 6.40 0.21
CA ASP A 124 8.22 6.07 -1.20
C ASP A 124 6.95 5.54 -1.88
N ARG A 125 6.27 4.57 -1.25
CA ARG A 125 5.02 4.01 -1.81
C ARG A 125 3.90 5.04 -1.95
N VAL A 126 3.73 5.93 -0.96
CA VAL A 126 2.72 6.99 -1.02
C VAL A 126 3.08 8.01 -2.11
N ALA A 127 4.34 8.44 -2.17
CA ALA A 127 4.83 9.38 -3.17
C ALA A 127 4.68 8.81 -4.60
N PHE A 128 4.95 7.53 -4.82
CA PHE A 128 4.71 6.86 -6.10
C PHE A 128 3.23 6.86 -6.51
N ILE A 129 2.30 6.78 -5.56
CA ILE A 129 0.87 6.91 -5.87
C ILE A 129 0.50 8.37 -6.16
N MET A 130 1.01 9.30 -5.36
CA MET A 130 0.81 10.73 -5.60
C MET A 130 1.30 11.12 -6.99
N SER A 131 2.45 10.59 -7.44
CA SER A 131 3.06 10.95 -8.73
C SER A 131 2.23 10.57 -9.96
N GLN A 132 1.24 9.68 -9.80
CA GLN A 132 0.31 9.36 -10.86
C GLN A 132 -0.70 10.49 -11.13
N THR A 133 -0.88 11.40 -10.18
CA THR A 133 -1.87 12.49 -10.25
C THR A 133 -1.27 13.88 -10.07
N ASP A 134 -0.31 14.04 -9.16
CA ASP A 134 0.45 15.26 -8.91
C ASP A 134 1.93 14.90 -8.66
N PRO A 135 2.73 14.75 -9.73
CA PRO A 135 4.14 14.41 -9.62
C PRO A 135 5.00 15.51 -8.98
N SER A 136 4.56 16.78 -9.04
CA SER A 136 5.25 17.89 -8.37
C SER A 136 5.11 17.80 -6.85
N ASP A 137 3.90 17.52 -6.35
CA ASP A 137 3.69 17.30 -4.91
C ASP A 137 4.42 16.05 -4.41
N ALA A 138 4.37 14.95 -5.17
CA ALA A 138 5.15 13.74 -4.88
C ALA A 138 6.66 14.01 -4.80
N ALA A 139 7.19 14.80 -5.74
CA ALA A 139 8.59 15.23 -5.74
C ALA A 139 8.94 16.04 -4.48
N ASN A 140 8.06 16.94 -4.04
CA ASN A 140 8.25 17.71 -2.81
C ASN A 140 8.29 16.81 -1.58
N VAL A 141 7.42 15.79 -1.50
CA VAL A 141 7.40 14.83 -0.41
C VAL A 141 8.73 14.08 -0.31
N VAL A 142 9.22 13.47 -1.40
CA VAL A 142 10.45 12.68 -1.34
C VAL A 142 11.67 13.52 -0.99
N ILE A 143 11.75 14.78 -1.44
CA ILE A 143 12.87 15.67 -1.16
C ILE A 143 12.85 16.19 0.29
N ASN A 144 11.68 16.52 0.83
CA ASN A 144 11.57 17.20 2.12
C ASN A 144 11.36 16.26 3.30
N ASP A 145 10.69 15.12 3.09
CA ASP A 145 10.23 14.25 4.17
C ASP A 145 11.05 12.95 4.32
N MET A 146 11.96 12.66 3.37
CA MET A 146 12.89 11.54 3.47
C MET A 146 14.32 12.03 3.80
N PRO A 147 15.08 11.30 4.63
CA PRO A 147 16.47 11.63 4.88
C PRO A 147 17.33 11.36 3.63
N PRO A 148 18.37 12.17 3.36
CA PRO A 148 19.30 11.90 2.27
C PRO A 148 19.97 10.53 2.38
N GLY A 149 19.98 9.78 1.27
CA GLY A 149 20.55 8.45 1.21
C GLY A 149 19.87 7.57 0.16
N SER A 150 20.20 6.27 0.16
CA SER A 150 19.75 5.34 -0.86
C SER A 150 18.22 5.22 -0.96
N ALA A 151 17.50 5.31 0.17
CA ALA A 151 16.04 5.25 0.16
C ALA A 151 15.42 6.45 -0.55
N GLN A 152 15.88 7.67 -0.25
CA GLN A 152 15.45 8.88 -0.94
C GLN A 152 15.82 8.83 -2.42
N ASP A 153 17.04 8.41 -2.75
CA ASP A 153 17.49 8.29 -4.15
C ASP A 153 16.59 7.35 -4.96
N GLN A 154 16.16 6.22 -4.38
CA GLN A 154 15.21 5.32 -5.05
C GLN A 154 13.85 5.97 -5.23
N ALA A 155 13.30 6.61 -4.19
CA ALA A 155 12.01 7.28 -4.27
C ALA A 155 11.99 8.42 -5.29
N VAL A 156 13.08 9.20 -5.34
CA VAL A 156 13.30 10.23 -6.37
C VAL A 156 13.23 9.62 -7.77
N MET A 157 13.92 8.51 -8.01
CA MET A 157 13.91 7.84 -9.31
C MET A 157 12.55 7.25 -9.66
N SER A 158 11.82 6.71 -8.68
CA SER A 158 10.46 6.18 -8.87
C SER A 158 9.46 7.27 -9.23
N VAL A 159 9.51 8.42 -8.54
CA VAL A 159 8.68 9.59 -8.88
C VAL A 159 9.08 10.18 -10.22
N LEU A 160 10.39 10.28 -10.51
CA LEU A 160 10.91 10.79 -11.78
C LEU A 160 10.41 9.97 -12.97
N HIS A 161 10.53 8.65 -12.88
CA HIS A 161 10.09 7.74 -13.94
C HIS A 161 8.60 7.93 -14.21
N GLN A 162 7.76 7.96 -13.16
CA GLN A 162 6.32 8.18 -13.33
C GLN A 162 5.97 9.55 -13.88
N TRP A 163 6.68 10.60 -13.44
CA TRP A 163 6.47 11.94 -13.98
C TRP A 163 6.84 11.97 -15.46
N ALA A 164 8.01 11.47 -15.84
CA ALA A 164 8.50 11.51 -17.22
C ALA A 164 7.62 10.74 -18.21
N LEU A 165 6.93 9.68 -17.77
CA LEU A 165 5.92 8.98 -18.57
C LEU A 165 4.71 9.87 -18.93
N GLN A 166 4.42 10.90 -18.13
CA GLN A 166 3.30 11.82 -18.33
C GLN A 166 3.74 13.16 -18.92
N ASP A 167 4.84 13.71 -18.43
CA ASP A 167 5.41 15.00 -18.79
C ASP A 167 6.93 14.98 -18.57
N VAL A 168 7.66 14.61 -19.64
CA VAL A 168 9.13 14.56 -19.65
C VAL A 168 9.76 15.94 -19.44
N ILE A 169 9.09 17.03 -19.85
CA ILE A 169 9.62 18.38 -19.71
C ILE A 169 9.56 18.83 -18.25
N GLY A 170 8.41 18.66 -17.58
CA GLY A 170 8.29 18.93 -16.15
C GLY A 170 9.25 18.09 -15.30
N ALA A 171 9.41 16.81 -15.65
CA ALA A 171 10.37 15.93 -15.02
C ALA A 171 11.83 16.42 -15.21
N ALA A 172 12.18 16.89 -16.41
CA ALA A 172 13.50 17.47 -16.69
C ALA A 172 13.75 18.77 -15.92
N ASP A 173 12.73 19.64 -15.79
CA ASP A 173 12.82 20.86 -14.99
C ASP A 173 13.08 20.53 -13.51
N TRP A 174 12.46 19.48 -12.98
CA TRP A 174 12.75 19.01 -11.63
C TRP A 174 14.19 18.51 -11.48
N VAL A 175 14.68 17.66 -12.39
CA VAL A 175 16.07 17.17 -12.38
C VAL A 175 17.09 18.30 -12.51
N ALA A 176 16.76 19.37 -13.23
CA ALA A 176 17.63 20.55 -13.34
C ALA A 176 17.90 21.24 -12.00
N THR A 177 17.03 21.05 -11.00
CA THR A 177 17.21 21.57 -9.64
C THR A 177 18.21 20.77 -8.80
N PHE A 178 18.59 19.57 -9.25
CA PHE A 178 19.46 18.69 -8.47
C PHE A 178 20.91 19.20 -8.48
N PRO A 179 21.63 19.09 -7.35
CA PRO A 179 23.06 19.37 -7.33
C PRO A 179 23.80 18.38 -8.24
N PRO A 180 24.96 18.77 -8.81
CA PRO A 180 25.80 17.83 -9.57
C PRO A 180 26.16 16.60 -8.73
N GLY A 181 26.04 15.40 -9.31
CA GLY A 181 26.35 14.15 -8.64
C GLY A 181 25.63 12.95 -9.26
N SER A 182 25.87 11.76 -8.70
CA SER A 182 25.40 10.48 -9.25
C SER A 182 23.88 10.38 -9.38
N LEU A 183 23.11 10.98 -8.47
CA LEU A 183 21.65 10.99 -8.57
C LEU A 183 21.18 11.79 -9.78
N ARG A 184 21.76 12.98 -10.00
CA ARG A 184 21.45 13.81 -11.17
C ARG A 184 21.85 13.12 -12.46
N ASP A 185 23.03 12.53 -12.51
CA ASP A 185 23.52 11.83 -13.70
C ASP A 185 22.61 10.64 -14.05
N ARG A 186 22.19 9.87 -13.04
CA ARG A 186 21.22 8.77 -13.20
C ARG A 186 19.85 9.27 -13.68
N ALA A 187 19.36 10.37 -13.10
CA ALA A 187 18.09 10.97 -13.47
C ALA A 187 18.07 11.49 -14.92
N LEU A 188 19.16 12.11 -15.37
CA LEU A 188 19.31 12.54 -16.76
C LEU A 188 19.30 11.35 -17.73
N SER A 189 20.04 10.28 -17.41
CA SER A 189 20.05 9.05 -18.22
C SER A 189 18.65 8.43 -18.35
N GLU A 190 17.87 8.41 -17.26
CA GLU A 190 16.50 7.88 -17.27
C GLU A 190 15.57 8.71 -18.18
N LEU A 191 15.69 10.04 -18.14
CA LEU A 191 14.92 10.94 -19.00
C LEU A 191 15.24 10.72 -20.48
N GLU A 192 16.54 10.60 -20.81
CA GLU A 192 16.98 10.29 -22.16
C GLU A 192 16.39 8.96 -22.65
N ASP A 193 16.42 7.91 -21.82
CA ASP A 193 15.90 6.59 -22.18
C ASP A 193 14.37 6.63 -22.44
N ILE A 194 13.61 7.33 -21.59
CA ILE A 194 12.16 7.47 -21.73
C ILE A 194 11.82 8.28 -22.99
N GLU A 195 12.52 9.39 -23.25
CA GLU A 195 12.28 10.22 -24.42
C GLU A 195 12.53 9.43 -25.72
N HIS A 196 13.65 8.71 -25.81
CA HIS A 196 13.95 7.86 -26.95
C HIS A 196 12.86 6.80 -27.18
N TYR A 197 12.36 6.17 -26.11
CA TYR A 197 11.29 5.18 -26.20
C TYR A 197 9.98 5.81 -26.73
N GLN A 198 9.59 6.97 -26.21
CA GLN A 198 8.38 7.67 -26.64
C GLN A 198 8.44 8.10 -28.12
N GLN A 199 9.60 8.62 -28.57
CA GLN A 199 9.81 8.99 -29.97
C GLN A 199 9.72 7.76 -30.91
N ALA A 200 10.32 6.63 -30.52
CA ALA A 200 10.25 5.39 -31.29
C ALA A 200 8.80 4.88 -31.43
N MET A 201 8.00 4.98 -30.37
CA MET A 201 6.59 4.60 -30.38
C MET A 201 5.74 5.52 -31.27
N GLN A 202 5.99 6.83 -31.25
CA GLN A 202 5.31 7.78 -32.13
C GLN A 202 5.62 7.56 -33.60
N ALA A 203 6.86 7.21 -33.95
CA ALA A 203 7.27 6.91 -35.32
C ALA A 203 6.68 5.59 -35.88
N ALA A 204 6.18 4.70 -35.01
CA ALA A 204 5.63 3.41 -35.40
C ALA A 204 4.11 3.43 -35.70
N HIS A 205 3.44 4.56 -35.47
CA HIS A 205 2.00 4.77 -35.72
C HIS A 205 1.77 5.66 -36.94
#